data_AF-A0A4U9ZRN9-F1
#
_entry.id   AF-A0A4U9ZRN9-F1
#
_cell.length_a   1.000
_cell.length_b   1.000
_cell.length_c   1.000
_cell.angle_alpha   90.00
_cell.angle_beta   90.00
_cell.angle_gamma   90.00
#
_symmetry.space_group_name_H-M   'P 1'
#
loop_
_entity.id
_entity.type
_entity.pdbx_description
1 polymer ?
#
loop_
_entity_poly.entity_id
_entity_poly.type
_entity_poly.pdbx_seq_one_letter_code
_entity_poly.pdbx_strand_id
1 'polypeptide(L)'
;MSEVIPYGDDLRGIRYAILASGALIYDLEAKCVLAKQTLPALAVDKVKAIAEAQDLMLVCMIDGQGYLQKSHFEDIANYYMEIYTELYDKTAILVDNIYDLLVKEKEHFDKINIYHFTARDRDQSYETLLSEKITMIKA
;
A
#
# COMPACT_ATOMS: atom_id res chain seq x y z
N MET A 1 6.51 -7.36 6.97
CA MET A 1 5.03 -7.49 7.00
C MET A 1 4.45 -6.49 7.98
N SER A 2 4.31 -5.24 7.58
CA SER A 2 4.05 -4.10 8.46
C SER A 2 2.74 -4.24 9.24
N GLU A 3 1.67 -4.73 8.61
CA GLU A 3 0.34 -4.80 9.25
C GLU A 3 0.16 -6.02 10.19
N VAL A 4 1.06 -7.01 10.12
CA VAL A 4 0.91 -8.31 10.81
C VAL A 4 1.96 -8.54 11.89
N ILE A 5 3.18 -8.02 11.70
CA ILE A 5 4.27 -8.13 12.67
C ILE A 5 3.86 -7.71 14.10
N PRO A 6 3.08 -6.63 14.30
CA PRO A 6 2.67 -6.21 15.66
C PRO A 6 1.89 -7.27 16.44
N TYR A 7 1.24 -8.21 15.76
CA TYR A 7 0.38 -9.24 16.34
C TYR A 7 1.07 -10.60 16.44
N GLY A 8 2.40 -10.67 16.36
CA GLY A 8 3.13 -11.95 16.28
C GLY A 8 2.79 -12.95 17.38
N ASP A 9 2.58 -12.49 18.62
CA ASP A 9 2.18 -13.36 19.74
C ASP A 9 0.71 -13.79 19.66
N ASP A 10 -0.18 -12.91 19.22
CA ASP A 10 -1.61 -13.20 19.04
C ASP A 10 -1.85 -14.18 17.88
N LEU A 11 -0.95 -14.21 16.90
CA LEU A 11 -1.03 -15.07 15.72
C LEU A 11 -0.26 -16.39 15.87
N ARG A 12 0.23 -16.71 17.08
CA ARG A 12 0.89 -18.00 17.35
C ARG A 12 -0.05 -19.15 17.01
N GLY A 13 0.45 -20.09 16.21
CA GLY A 13 -0.31 -21.26 15.73
C GLY A 13 -1.00 -21.04 14.37
N ILE A 14 -1.01 -19.83 13.84
CA ILE A 14 -1.39 -19.57 12.45
C ILE A 14 -0.16 -19.79 11.59
N ARG A 15 -0.24 -20.75 10.66
CA ARG A 15 0.88 -21.06 9.76
C ARG A 15 0.87 -20.24 8.48
N TYR A 16 -0.28 -20.05 7.86
CA TYR A 16 -0.37 -19.36 6.57
C TYR A 16 -1.12 -18.06 6.71
N ALA A 17 -0.59 -16.99 6.10
CA ALA A 17 -1.22 -15.70 6.05
C ALA A 17 -1.52 -15.29 4.60
N ILE A 18 -2.71 -14.73 4.38
CA ILE A 18 -3.08 -14.05 3.15
C ILE A 18 -2.98 -12.55 3.43
N LEU A 19 -2.12 -11.86 2.69
CA LEU A 19 -1.67 -10.50 2.94
C LEU A 19 -1.86 -9.64 1.69
N ALA A 20 -1.71 -8.32 1.85
CA ALA A 20 -1.83 -7.35 0.77
C ALA A 20 -3.10 -7.56 -0.07
N SER A 21 -4.23 -7.78 0.61
CA SER A 21 -5.54 -8.05 -0.04
C SER A 21 -5.55 -9.26 -0.98
N GLY A 22 -4.70 -10.27 -0.74
CA GLY A 22 -4.62 -11.50 -1.54
C GLY A 22 -3.38 -11.57 -2.45
N ALA A 23 -2.64 -10.47 -2.58
CA ALA A 23 -1.45 -10.42 -3.42
C ALA A 23 -0.25 -11.18 -2.86
N LEU A 24 -0.24 -11.53 -1.57
CA LEU A 24 0.88 -12.21 -0.93
C LEU A 24 0.39 -13.36 -0.02
N ILE A 25 0.87 -14.58 -0.28
CA ILE A 25 0.68 -15.74 0.58
C ILE A 25 2.00 -16.07 1.26
N TYR A 26 1.99 -16.15 2.59
CA TYR A 26 3.20 -16.28 3.41
C TYR A 26 3.08 -17.45 4.40
N ASP A 27 4.16 -18.23 4.55
CA ASP A 27 4.32 -19.21 5.63
C ASP A 27 5.00 -18.51 6.82
N LEU A 28 4.23 -18.27 7.89
CA LEU A 28 4.67 -17.59 9.11
C LEU A 28 5.67 -18.43 9.92
N GLU A 29 5.59 -19.76 9.83
CA GLU A 29 6.47 -20.68 10.54
C GLU A 29 7.82 -20.82 9.83
N ALA A 30 7.77 -21.14 8.53
CA ALA A 30 8.97 -21.25 7.68
C ALA A 30 9.59 -19.89 7.32
N LYS A 31 8.84 -18.80 7.55
CA LYS A 31 9.23 -17.41 7.23
C LYS A 31 9.59 -17.22 5.76
N CYS A 32 8.72 -17.67 4.87
CA CYS A 32 8.93 -17.57 3.43
C CYS A 32 7.66 -17.20 2.66
N VAL A 33 7.86 -16.58 1.50
CA VAL A 33 6.79 -16.27 0.54
C VAL A 33 6.43 -17.56 -0.23
N LEU A 34 5.15 -17.91 -0.23
CA LEU A 34 4.62 -19.07 -0.98
C LEU A 34 4.09 -18.67 -2.35
N ALA A 35 3.43 -17.52 -2.43
CA ALA A 35 2.94 -16.95 -3.69
C ALA A 35 2.89 -15.44 -3.57
N LYS A 36 3.15 -14.76 -4.69
CA LYS A 36 3.10 -13.31 -4.79
C LYS A 36 2.58 -12.89 -6.16
N GLN A 37 1.77 -11.84 -6.18
CA GLN A 37 1.31 -11.16 -7.38
C GLN A 37 1.58 -9.67 -7.22
N THR A 38 2.20 -9.06 -8.23
CA THR A 38 2.49 -7.62 -8.24
C THR A 38 1.57 -6.88 -9.19
N LEU A 39 1.46 -5.57 -8.94
CA LEU A 39 0.79 -4.65 -9.85
C LEU A 39 1.60 -4.53 -11.16
N PRO A 40 0.92 -4.49 -12.33
CA PRO A 40 1.59 -4.19 -13.59
C PRO A 40 2.26 -2.82 -13.56
N ALA A 41 3.44 -2.73 -14.15
CA ALA A 41 4.24 -1.50 -14.23
C ALA A 41 3.43 -0.30 -14.77
N LEU A 42 2.56 -0.55 -15.76
CA LEU A 42 1.68 0.46 -16.36
C LEU A 42 0.63 1.01 -15.38
N ALA A 43 0.10 0.15 -14.50
CA ALA A 43 -0.82 0.59 -13.46
C ALA A 43 -0.10 1.49 -12.45
N VAL A 44 1.14 1.14 -12.09
CA VAL A 44 1.97 1.95 -11.18
C VAL A 44 2.30 3.32 -11.79
N ASP A 45 2.61 3.39 -13.09
CA ASP A 45 2.77 4.68 -13.80
C ASP A 45 1.52 5.55 -13.72
N LYS A 46 0.34 4.95 -13.92
CA LYS A 46 -0.93 5.67 -13.83
C LYS A 46 -1.20 6.17 -12.42
N VAL A 47 -0.91 5.37 -11.40
CA VAL A 47 -1.00 5.79 -9.99
C VAL A 47 -0.07 6.97 -9.73
N LYS A 48 1.17 6.91 -10.21
CA LYS A 48 2.11 8.04 -10.11
C LYS A 48 1.55 9.30 -10.76
N ALA A 49 1.05 9.21 -12.00
CA ALA A 49 0.50 10.35 -12.72
C ALA A 49 -0.72 10.97 -12.01
N ILE A 50 -1.59 10.15 -11.41
CA ILE A 50 -2.72 10.61 -10.59
C ILE A 50 -2.21 11.35 -9.35
N ALA A 51 -1.24 10.76 -8.64
CA ALA A 51 -0.69 11.31 -7.42
C ALA A 51 0.15 12.59 -7.63
N GLU A 52 0.64 12.85 -8.85
CA GLU A 52 1.27 14.13 -9.22
C GLU A 52 0.24 15.21 -9.58
N ALA A 53 -0.97 14.82 -9.98
CA ALA A 53 -2.03 15.73 -10.43
C ALA A 53 -3.03 16.11 -9.33
N GLN A 54 -3.10 15.32 -8.26
CA GLN A 54 -4.07 15.45 -7.18
C GLN A 54 -3.37 15.45 -5.83
N ASP A 55 -3.92 16.20 -4.87
CA ASP A 55 -3.48 16.11 -3.47
C ASP A 55 -4.09 14.85 -2.84
N LEU A 56 -3.24 13.86 -2.57
CA LEU A 56 -3.64 12.55 -2.04
C LEU A 56 -2.48 11.91 -1.28
N MET A 57 -2.81 10.96 -0.41
CA MET A 57 -1.81 10.14 0.28
C MET A 57 -1.75 8.74 -0.34
N LEU A 58 -0.53 8.23 -0.50
CA LEU A 58 -0.28 6.85 -0.91
C LEU A 58 0.28 6.03 0.24
N VAL A 59 -0.23 4.82 0.42
CA VAL A 59 0.43 3.77 1.22
C VAL A 59 0.77 2.63 0.28
N CYS A 60 2.06 2.44 0.03
CA CYS A 60 2.56 1.44 -0.91
C CYS A 60 3.08 0.22 -0.16
N MET A 61 2.84 -0.98 -0.69
CA MET A 61 3.24 -2.24 -0.07
C MET A 61 4.15 -3.03 -1.02
N ILE A 62 5.33 -3.43 -0.55
CA ILE A 62 6.27 -4.32 -1.25
C ILE A 62 6.70 -5.42 -0.29
N ASP A 63 6.48 -6.68 -0.66
CA ASP A 63 6.74 -7.86 0.19
C ASP A 63 6.10 -7.73 1.58
N GLY A 64 4.89 -7.15 1.61
CA GLY A 64 4.16 -6.84 2.83
C GLY A 64 4.79 -5.75 3.70
N GLN A 65 5.87 -5.08 3.29
CA GLN A 65 6.42 -3.89 3.94
C GLN A 65 5.71 -2.64 3.42
N GLY A 66 5.17 -1.84 4.33
CA GLY A 66 4.52 -0.56 4.03
C GLY A 66 5.51 0.58 3.89
N TYR A 67 5.25 1.44 2.92
CA TYR A 67 6.00 2.66 2.63
C TYR A 67 5.03 3.83 2.56
N LEU A 68 5.43 4.95 3.16
CA LEU A 68 4.63 6.16 3.25
C LEU A 68 5.54 7.39 3.11
N GLN A 69 5.03 8.46 2.48
CA GLN A 69 5.77 9.71 2.43
C GLN A 69 5.83 10.36 3.81
N LYS A 70 7.01 10.80 4.23
CA LYS A 70 7.23 11.39 5.56
C LYS A 70 6.33 12.60 5.82
N SER A 71 6.22 13.52 4.87
CA SER A 71 5.35 14.70 5.03
C SER A 71 3.88 14.34 5.16
N HIS A 72 3.40 13.33 4.43
CA HIS A 72 2.01 12.86 4.56
C HIS A 72 1.76 12.15 5.89
N PHE A 73 2.77 11.48 6.45
CA PHE A 73 2.67 10.90 7.78
C PHE A 73 2.62 11.98 8.88
N GLU A 74 3.41 13.04 8.75
CA GLU A 74 3.37 14.19 9.68
C GLU A 74 1.98 14.86 9.68
N ASP A 75 1.30 14.88 8.53
CA ASP A 75 -0.05 15.42 8.33
C ASP A 75 -1.16 14.35 8.24
N ILE A 76 -0.94 13.15 8.80
CA ILE A 76 -1.82 11.98 8.59
C ILE A 76 -3.30 12.20 8.96
N ALA A 77 -3.58 13.07 9.92
CA ALA A 77 -4.94 13.42 10.33
C ALA A 77 -5.71 14.17 9.24
N ASN A 78 -5.02 14.94 8.38
CA ASN A 78 -5.67 15.61 7.25
C ASN A 78 -6.24 14.59 6.27
N TYR A 79 -5.61 13.42 6.15
CA TYR A 79 -6.06 12.32 5.30
C TYR A 79 -7.09 11.40 5.97
N TYR A 80 -7.61 11.74 7.15
CA TYR A 80 -8.55 10.92 7.94
C TYR A 80 -7.99 9.54 8.33
N MET A 81 -6.67 9.46 8.50
CA MET A 81 -5.94 8.22 8.76
C MET A 81 -5.27 8.20 10.14
N GLU A 82 -5.67 9.11 11.05
CA GLU A 82 -5.08 9.27 12.38
C GLU A 82 -5.17 7.99 13.23
N ILE A 83 -6.16 7.14 12.99
CA ILE A 83 -6.32 5.85 13.67
C ILE A 83 -5.16 4.88 13.39
N TYR A 84 -4.45 5.08 12.28
CA TYR A 84 -3.32 4.24 11.86
C TYR A 84 -1.96 4.83 12.24
N THR A 85 -1.91 5.99 12.89
CA THR A 85 -0.65 6.68 13.25
C THR A 85 0.31 5.77 13.99
N GLU A 86 -0.14 5.10 15.05
CA GLU A 86 0.69 4.20 15.86
C GLU A 86 1.18 2.98 15.06
N LEU A 87 0.35 2.45 14.16
CA LEU A 87 0.73 1.32 13.33
C LEU A 87 1.84 1.72 12.35
N TYR A 88 1.67 2.84 11.64
CA TYR A 88 2.65 3.29 10.66
C TYR A 88 3.95 3.75 11.32
N ASP A 89 3.89 4.44 12.46
CA ASP A 89 5.09 4.82 13.23
C ASP A 89 5.97 3.62 13.56
N LYS A 90 5.34 2.50 13.96
CA LYS A 90 6.06 1.29 14.35
C LYS A 90 6.57 0.45 13.17
N THR A 91 5.93 0.55 12.00
CA THR A 91 6.05 -0.50 10.98
C THR A 91 6.26 -0.03 9.55
N ALA A 92 5.96 1.23 9.23
CA ALA A 92 6.14 1.77 7.89
C ALA A 92 7.59 2.27 7.72
N ILE A 93 8.09 2.18 6.49
CA ILE A 93 9.31 2.88 6.09
C ILE A 93 8.89 4.24 5.54
N LEU A 94 9.27 5.30 6.24
CA LEU A 94 9.02 6.67 5.80
C LEU A 94 10.07 7.06 4.75
N VAL A 95 9.59 7.50 3.58
CA VAL A 95 10.43 7.99 2.49
C VAL A 95 10.22 9.49 2.30
N ASP A 96 11.28 10.21 1.88
CA ASP A 96 11.18 11.64 1.63
C ASP A 96 10.30 11.96 0.41
N ASN A 97 10.37 11.11 -0.62
CA ASN A 97 9.61 11.25 -1.85
C ASN A 97 9.05 9.89 -2.29
N ILE A 98 7.73 9.72 -2.23
CA ILE A 98 7.09 8.46 -2.62
C ILE A 98 7.12 8.24 -4.13
N TYR A 99 7.24 9.30 -4.94
CA TYR A 99 7.28 9.17 -6.40
C TYR A 99 8.57 8.51 -6.87
N ASP A 100 9.69 8.78 -6.21
CA ASP A 100 10.96 8.11 -6.50
C ASP A 100 10.88 6.60 -6.22
N LEU A 101 10.13 6.21 -5.17
CA LEU A 101 9.85 4.81 -4.88
C LEU A 101 8.99 4.17 -5.98
N LEU A 102 7.94 4.85 -6.45
CA LEU A 102 7.08 4.35 -7.53
C LEU A 102 7.86 4.10 -8.83
N VAL A 103 8.85 4.95 -9.14
CA VAL A 103 9.72 4.79 -10.31
C VAL A 103 10.71 3.65 -10.11
N LYS A 104 11.37 3.61 -8.95
CA LYS A 104 12.42 2.65 -8.66
C LYS A 104 11.89 1.22 -8.52
N GLU A 105 10.75 1.04 -7.84
CA GLU A 105 10.19 -0.26 -7.46
C GLU A 105 8.95 -0.64 -8.28
N LYS A 106 8.84 -0.08 -9.49
CA LYS A 106 7.66 -0.08 -10.36
C LYS A 106 7.01 -1.45 -10.62
N GLU A 107 7.76 -2.55 -10.53
CA GLU A 107 7.29 -3.91 -10.79
C GLU A 107 7.12 -4.76 -9.52
N HIS A 108 7.40 -4.19 -8.34
CA HIS A 108 7.51 -4.93 -7.08
C HIS A 108 6.34 -4.72 -6.11
N PHE A 109 5.45 -3.76 -6.38
CA PHE A 109 4.33 -3.43 -5.50
C PHE A 109 3.28 -4.55 -5.47
N ASP A 110 2.96 -5.03 -4.27
CA ASP A 110 1.87 -5.99 -4.04
C ASP A 110 0.51 -5.26 -4.00
N LYS A 111 0.50 -4.06 -3.43
CA LYS A 111 -0.70 -3.25 -3.17
C LYS A 111 -0.33 -1.78 -3.04
N ILE A 112 -1.21 -0.91 -3.51
CA ILE A 112 -1.14 0.53 -3.24
C ILE A 112 -2.53 0.99 -2.79
N ASN A 113 -2.62 1.59 -1.61
CA ASN A 113 -3.80 2.31 -1.18
C ASN A 113 -3.67 3.79 -1.59
N ILE A 114 -4.76 4.36 -2.06
CA ILE A 114 -4.85 5.75 -2.49
C ILE A 114 -5.93 6.44 -1.66
N TYR A 115 -5.55 7.47 -0.90
CA TYR A 115 -6.43 8.20 -0.01
C TYR A 115 -6.65 9.62 -0.53
N HIS A 116 -7.86 9.87 -1.03
CA HIS A 116 -8.30 11.16 -1.56
C HIS A 116 -9.08 11.96 -0.52
N PHE A 117 -9.03 13.29 -0.62
CA PHE A 117 -9.88 14.17 0.20
C PHE A 117 -11.33 14.23 -0.26
N THR A 118 -11.59 13.96 -1.54
CA THR A 118 -12.94 14.05 -2.12
C THR A 118 -13.34 12.77 -2.84
N ALA A 119 -14.63 12.44 -2.74
CA ALA A 119 -15.20 11.32 -3.50
C ALA A 119 -15.07 11.52 -5.01
N ARG A 120 -15.06 12.76 -5.50
CA ARG A 120 -14.90 13.09 -6.92
C ARG A 120 -13.52 12.67 -7.43
N ASP A 121 -12.46 13.01 -6.72
CA ASP A 121 -11.08 12.70 -7.13
C ASP A 121 -10.79 11.20 -7.06
N ARG A 122 -11.35 10.54 -6.04
CA ARG A 122 -11.36 9.07 -5.91
C ARG A 122 -12.04 8.42 -7.11
N ASP A 123 -13.21 8.91 -7.48
CA ASP A 123 -14.01 8.33 -8.56
C ASP A 123 -13.32 8.52 -9.93
N GLN A 124 -12.71 9.68 -10.16
CA GLN A 124 -11.88 9.95 -11.34
C GLN A 124 -10.65 9.03 -11.41
N SER A 125 -9.98 8.81 -10.28
CA SER A 125 -8.83 7.90 -10.19
C SER A 125 -9.25 6.45 -10.49
N TYR A 126 -10.37 6.02 -9.93
CA TYR A 126 -10.96 4.71 -10.17
C TYR A 126 -11.26 4.51 -11.67
N GLU A 127 -11.91 5.47 -12.32
CA GLU A 127 -12.21 5.41 -13.75
C GLU A 127 -10.94 5.31 -14.62
N THR A 128 -9.90 6.05 -14.26
CA THR A 128 -8.61 6.03 -14.97
C THR A 128 -7.94 4.64 -14.89
N LEU A 129 -8.07 3.98 -13.75
CA LEU A 129 -7.45 2.68 -13.46
C LEU A 129 -8.31 1.48 -13.89
N LEU A 130 -9.60 1.65 -14.19
CA LEU A 130 -10.50 0.57 -14.68
C LEU A 130 -10.00 -0.15 -15.93
N SER A 131 -9.20 0.53 -16.76
CA SER A 131 -8.63 -0.03 -17.99
C SER A 131 -7.47 -0.99 -17.74
N GLU A 132 -6.92 -1.02 -16.52
CA GLU A 132 -5.80 -1.87 -16.16
C GLU A 132 -6.25 -3.25 -15.68
N LYS A 133 -5.43 -4.27 -15.93
CA LYS A 133 -5.68 -5.65 -15.46
C LYS A 133 -5.31 -5.80 -13.98
N ILE A 134 -5.98 -5.04 -13.11
CA ILE A 134 -5.77 -5.03 -11.67
C ILE A 134 -7.09 -5.24 -10.93
N THR A 135 -7.02 -5.82 -9.74
CA THR A 135 -8.16 -5.85 -8.83
C THR A 135 -8.22 -4.53 -8.08
N MET A 136 -9.34 -3.80 -8.23
CA MET A 136 -9.58 -2.57 -7.49
C MET A 136 -10.65 -2.76 -6.43
N ILE A 137 -10.43 -2.17 -5.26
CA ILE A 137 -11.39 -2.12 -4.17
C ILE A 137 -11.66 -0.65 -3.89
N LYS A 138 -12.93 -0.24 -3.98
CA LYS A 138 -13.37 1.12 -3.68
C LYS A 138 -14.21 1.05 -2.40
N ALA A 139 -13.72 1.68 -1.33
CA ALA A 139 -14.42 1.87 -0.07
C ALA A 139 -14.95 3.31 0.05
#